data_AF-A0A919GPY1-F1
#
_entry.id   AF-A0A919GPY1-F1
#
_cell.length_a   1.000
_cell.length_b   1.000
_cell.length_c   1.000
_cell.angle_alpha   90.00
_cell.angle_beta   90.00
_cell.angle_gamma   90.00
#
_symmetry.space_group_name_H-M   'P 1'
#
loop_
_entity.id
_entity.type
_entity.pdbx_description
1 polymer ?
#
loop_
_entity_poly.entity_id
_entity_poly.type
_entity_poly.pdbx_seq_one_letter_code
_entity_poly.pdbx_strand_id
1 'polypeptide(L)'
;MSPSSPTFSREIAAHVLSHFGHPGGYPAGDWTESLISLIDRADMTHRARLLDAFPDYGAAITLAKYDENGIATLQAIAAGKAAA
;
A
#
# COMPACT_ATOMS: atom_id res chain seq x y z
N MET A 1 8.68 21.93 -13.03
CA MET A 1 8.94 20.53 -12.67
C MET A 1 7.69 20.03 -11.96
N SER A 2 6.92 19.15 -12.59
CA SER A 2 5.73 18.54 -11.97
C SER A 2 6.19 17.60 -10.85
N PRO A 3 5.52 17.53 -9.69
CA PRO A 3 5.90 16.58 -8.67
C PRO A 3 5.67 15.16 -9.21
N SER A 4 6.67 14.30 -9.11
CA SER A 4 6.55 12.88 -9.40
C SER A 4 5.30 12.35 -8.72
N SER A 5 4.39 11.75 -9.48
CA SER A 5 3.20 11.09 -8.94
C SER A 5 3.59 10.21 -7.74
N PRO A 6 2.75 10.08 -6.70
CA PRO A 6 3.00 9.08 -5.68
C PRO A 6 3.23 7.73 -6.37
N THR A 7 4.18 6.95 -5.84
CA THR A 7 4.63 5.67 -6.42
C THR A 7 3.48 4.71 -6.76
N PHE A 8 2.30 4.91 -6.17
CA PHE A 8 1.06 4.21 -6.43
C PHE A 8 -0.15 5.13 -6.20
N SER A 9 -1.34 4.69 -6.63
CA SER A 9 -2.57 5.49 -6.58
C SER A 9 -3.12 5.70 -5.16
N ARG A 10 -4.01 6.69 -5.02
CA ARG A 10 -4.75 6.96 -3.76
C ARG A 10 -5.60 5.78 -3.32
N GLU A 11 -6.18 5.07 -4.29
CA GLU A 11 -6.99 3.87 -4.08
C GLU A 11 -6.15 2.76 -3.44
N ILE A 12 -4.95 2.50 -3.97
CA ILE A 12 -4.03 1.50 -3.41
C ILE A 12 -3.66 1.84 -1.97
N ALA A 13 -3.38 3.12 -1.68
CA ALA A 13 -3.12 3.56 -0.32
C ALA A 13 -4.32 3.33 0.62
N ALA A 14 -5.53 3.65 0.17
CA ALA A 14 -6.75 3.46 0.94
C ALA A 14 -7.05 1.98 1.22
N HIS A 15 -6.84 1.11 0.23
CA HIS A 15 -6.99 -0.34 0.40
C HIS A 15 -6.02 -0.91 1.44
N VAL A 16 -4.75 -0.50 1.38
CA VAL A 16 -3.74 -0.95 2.33
C VAL A 16 -4.01 -0.41 3.73
N LEU A 17 -4.45 0.85 3.87
CA LEU A 17 -4.89 1.39 5.17
C LEU A 17 -6.05 0.59 5.76
N SER A 18 -7.04 0.23 4.91
CA SER A 18 -8.17 -0.59 5.34
C SER A 18 -7.72 -1.97 5.83
N HIS A 19 -6.81 -2.63 5.11
CA HIS A 19 -6.26 -3.94 5.49
C HIS A 19 -5.57 -3.92 6.86
N PHE A 20 -4.81 -2.86 7.15
CA PHE A 20 -4.14 -2.70 8.45
C PHE A 20 -5.03 -2.07 9.54
N GLY A 21 -6.31 -1.81 9.27
CA GLY A 21 -7.25 -1.25 10.25
C GLY A 21 -7.02 0.21 10.59
N HIS A 22 -6.37 0.98 9.71
CA HIS A 22 -6.12 2.41 9.91
C HIS A 22 -7.20 3.29 9.27
N PRO A 23 -7.52 4.45 9.89
CA PRO A 23 -8.52 5.36 9.36
C PRO A 23 -8.05 5.99 8.04
N GLY A 24 -9.01 6.39 7.21
CA GLY A 24 -8.77 6.94 5.88
C GLY A 24 -8.67 5.88 4.77
N GLY A 25 -8.81 4.60 5.12
CA GLY A 25 -8.94 3.50 4.17
C GLY A 25 -10.39 3.12 3.86
N TYR A 26 -10.57 2.41 2.75
CA TYR A 26 -11.79 1.67 2.42
C TYR A 26 -11.38 0.30 1.85
N PRO A 27 -12.20 -0.74 2.03
CA PRO A 27 -11.84 -2.09 1.59
C PRO A 27 -11.76 -2.17 0.07
N ALA A 28 -10.80 -2.95 -0.42
CA ALA A 28 -10.72 -3.31 -1.82
C ALA A 28 -11.81 -4.34 -2.17
N GLY A 29 -11.95 -4.68 -3.46
CA GLY A 29 -12.72 -5.87 -3.86
C GLY A 29 -12.01 -7.19 -3.51
N ASP A 30 -12.76 -8.28 -3.44
CA ASP A 30 -12.33 -9.60 -2.93
C ASP A 30 -10.98 -10.10 -3.47
N TRP A 31 -10.76 -9.99 -4.78
CA TRP A 31 -9.51 -10.43 -5.40
C TRP A 31 -8.33 -9.61 -4.91
N THR A 32 -8.49 -8.29 -4.85
CA THR A 32 -7.46 -7.35 -4.41
C THR A 32 -7.19 -7.49 -2.92
N GLU A 33 -8.23 -7.67 -2.09
CA GLU A 33 -8.07 -7.93 -0.66
C GLU A 33 -7.31 -9.25 -0.42
N SER A 34 -7.61 -10.28 -1.22
CA SER A 34 -6.87 -11.55 -1.19
C SER A 34 -5.40 -11.36 -1.58
N LEU A 35 -5.11 -10.53 -2.58
CA LEU A 35 -3.74 -10.18 -2.98
C LEU A 35 -2.99 -9.45 -1.87
N ILE A 36 -3.61 -8.43 -1.25
CA ILE A 36 -3.02 -7.66 -0.15
C ILE A 36 -2.69 -8.60 1.02
N SER A 37 -3.65 -9.44 1.42
CA SER A 37 -3.47 -10.44 2.47
C SER A 37 -2.37 -11.44 2.13
N LEU A 38 -2.28 -11.87 0.87
CA LEU A 38 -1.24 -12.80 0.40
C LEU A 38 0.16 -12.17 0.48
N ILE A 39 0.32 -10.92 0.05
CA ILE A 39 1.60 -10.20 0.13
C ILE A 39 2.01 -9.98 1.58
N ASP A 40 1.06 -9.58 2.44
CA ASP A 40 1.31 -9.30 3.86
C ASP A 40 1.82 -10.54 4.62
N ARG A 41 1.23 -11.71 4.36
CA ARG A 41 1.56 -12.97 5.05
C ARG A 41 2.67 -13.79 4.42
N ALA A 42 3.09 -13.48 3.19
CA ALA A 42 4.08 -14.27 2.46
C ALA A 42 5.45 -14.26 3.15
N ASP A 43 6.16 -15.39 3.11
CA ASP A 43 7.57 -15.47 3.48
C ASP A 43 8.44 -14.61 2.53
N MET A 44 9.69 -14.36 2.92
CA MET A 44 10.58 -13.45 2.18
C MET A 44 10.72 -13.80 0.69
N THR A 45 10.81 -15.09 0.35
CA THR A 45 11.02 -15.54 -1.04
C THR A 45 9.76 -15.34 -1.88
N HIS A 46 8.61 -15.77 -1.38
CA HIS A 46 7.34 -15.60 -2.09
C HIS A 46 6.91 -14.14 -2.14
N ARG A 47 7.18 -13.38 -1.06
CA ARG A 47 6.94 -11.94 -1.02
C ARG A 47 7.76 -11.22 -2.08
N ALA A 48 9.05 -11.54 -2.23
CA ALA A 48 9.87 -10.92 -3.28
C ALA A 48 9.27 -11.14 -4.69
N ARG A 49 8.78 -12.35 -4.98
CA ARG A 49 8.10 -12.66 -6.25
C ARG A 49 6.79 -11.89 -6.41
N LEU A 50 6.02 -11.75 -5.35
CA LEU A 50 4.76 -10.99 -5.39
C LEU A 50 4.99 -9.49 -5.54
N LEU A 51 6.03 -8.94 -4.91
CA LEU A 51 6.42 -7.54 -5.06
C LEU A 51 6.90 -7.22 -6.49
N ASP A 52 7.56 -8.17 -7.14
CA ASP A 52 7.94 -8.05 -8.56
C ASP A 52 6.71 -8.07 -9.49
N ALA A 53 5.74 -8.96 -9.21
CA ALA A 53 4.52 -9.06 -10.00
C ALA A 53 3.49 -7.93 -9.75
N PHE A 54 3.45 -7.39 -8.53
CA PHE A 54 2.49 -6.38 -8.08
C PHE A 54 3.20 -5.22 -7.36
N PRO A 55 4.00 -4.42 -8.08
CA PRO A 55 4.91 -3.45 -7.48
C PRO A 55 4.21 -2.38 -6.64
N ASP A 56 3.06 -1.89 -7.08
CA ASP A 56 2.35 -0.80 -6.39
C ASP A 56 1.80 -1.24 -5.02
N TYR A 57 1.11 -2.40 -4.97
CA TYR A 57 0.64 -2.98 -3.71
C TYR A 57 1.81 -3.44 -2.85
N GLY A 58 2.85 -4.00 -3.46
CA GLY A 58 4.07 -4.40 -2.78
C GLY A 58 4.77 -3.23 -2.08
N ALA A 59 4.88 -2.09 -2.76
CA ALA A 59 5.44 -0.86 -2.22
C ALA A 59 4.59 -0.31 -1.07
N ALA A 60 3.26 -0.22 -1.25
CA ALA A 60 2.35 0.28 -0.22
C ALA A 60 2.36 -0.59 1.05
N ILE A 61 2.39 -1.91 0.91
CA ILE A 61 2.46 -2.84 2.07
C ILE A 61 3.84 -2.78 2.74
N THR A 62 4.91 -2.64 1.95
CA THR A 62 6.27 -2.49 2.51
C THR A 62 6.40 -1.20 3.31
N LEU A 63 5.84 -0.11 2.79
CA LEU A 63 5.73 1.17 3.49
C LEU A 63 4.94 1.01 4.80
N ALA A 64 3.75 0.39 4.76
CA ALA A 64 2.95 0.16 5.97
C ALA A 64 3.66 -0.65 7.06
N LYS A 65 4.45 -1.67 6.68
CA LYS A 65 5.03 -2.64 7.63
C LYS A 65 6.38 -2.22 8.20
N TYR A 66 7.18 -1.48 7.44
CA TYR A 66 8.61 -1.29 7.76
C TYR A 66 9.04 0.16 7.88
N ASP A 67 8.24 1.10 7.39
CA ASP A 67 8.54 2.53 7.54
C ASP A 67 7.85 3.08 8.79
N GLU A 68 8.62 3.76 9.64
CA GLU A 68 8.11 4.39 10.86
C GLU A 68 6.97 5.38 10.58
N ASN A 69 7.06 6.10 9.46
CA ASN A 69 6.07 7.06 8.98
C ASN A 69 5.14 6.47 7.91
N GLY A 70 5.17 5.14 7.71
CA GLY A 70 4.51 4.49 6.58
C GLY A 70 3.00 4.71 6.56
N ILE A 71 2.34 4.55 7.71
CA ILE A 71 0.90 4.77 7.84
C ILE A 71 0.53 6.24 7.60
N ALA A 72 1.30 7.18 8.16
CA ALA A 72 1.06 8.61 7.96
C ALA A 72 1.23 9.00 6.48
N THR A 73 2.22 8.42 5.80
CA THR A 73 2.45 8.61 4.38
C THR A 73 1.30 8.06 3.53
N LEU A 74 0.82 6.84 3.85
CA LEU A 74 -0.33 6.26 3.18
C LEU A 74 -1.60 7.11 3.37
N GLN A 75 -1.82 7.65 4.57
CA GLN A 75 -2.94 8.57 4.85
C GLN A 75 -2.83 9.86 4.04
N ALA A 76 -1.63 10.42 3.89
CA ALA A 76 -1.41 11.60 3.05
C ALA A 76 -1.75 11.30 1.58
N ILE A 77 -1.27 10.17 1.05
CA ILE A 77 -1.53 9.73 -0.33
C ILE A 77 -3.02 9.48 -0.55
N ALA A 78 -3.68 8.73 0.35
CA ALA A 78 -5.12 8.44 0.26
C ALA A 78 -5.97 9.73 0.31
N ALA A 79 -5.60 10.70 1.17
CA ALA A 79 -6.23 12.01 1.22
C ALA A 79 -5.89 12.91 0.02
N GLY A 80 -4.99 12.48 -0.86
CA GLY A 80 -4.60 13.24 -2.04
C GLY A 80 -3.62 14.36 -1.81
N LYS A 81 -2.98 14.37 -0.64
CA LYS A 81 -1.86 15.26 -0.35
C LYS A 81 -0.62 14.66 -0.99
N ALA A 82 0.24 15.49 -1.59
CA ALA A 82 1.56 15.02 -1.99
C ALA A 82 2.28 14.51 -0.73
N ALA A 83 2.85 13.29 -0.80
CA ALA A 83 3.74 12.80 0.24
C ALA A 83 4.87 13.83 0.41
N ALA A 84 5.02 14.36 1.61
CA ALA A 84 5.96 15.44 1.93
C ALA A 84 7.40 14.92 2.00
#